data_AF-A0A7W1AHV1-F1
#
_entry.id   AF-A0A7W1AHV1-F1
#
_cell.length_a   1.000
_cell.length_b   1.000
_cell.length_c   1.000
_cell.angle_alpha   90.00
_cell.angle_beta   90.00
_cell.angle_gamma   90.00
#
_symmetry.space_group_name_H-M   'P 1'
#
loop_
_entity.id
_entity.type
_entity.pdbx_description
1 polymer ?
#
loop_
_entity_poly.entity_id
_entity_poly.type
_entity_poly.pdbx_seq_one_letter_code
_entity_poly.pdbx_strand_id
1 'polypeptide(L)'
;MQGLIQARKDHPALRKGAVSPVWSTTLPGARRDAGIFAFERKTDVAAETVLVVLNASDQMSETCAPAAEGGACLKTTLPAGATLTDVGPTGEMKTFTVKGDGTIAVTVPPRSGRILVRK
;
A
#
# COMPACT_ATOMS: atom_id res chain seq x y z
N MET A 1 3.74 18.35 -5.74
CA MET A 1 3.56 17.55 -4.52
C MET A 1 2.08 17.60 -4.16
N GLN A 2 1.37 16.47 -4.20
CA GLN A 2 -0.07 16.43 -3.91
C GLN A 2 -0.28 16.43 -2.38
N GLY A 3 -1.01 17.39 -1.82
CA GLY A 3 -1.41 17.32 -0.41
C GLY A 3 -2.49 16.25 -0.20
N LEU A 4 -2.59 15.68 1.02
CA LEU A 4 -3.59 14.63 1.34
C LEU A 4 -5.03 15.08 1.10
N ILE A 5 -5.34 16.37 1.32
CA ILE A 5 -6.66 16.95 1.01
C ILE A 5 -6.96 16.83 -0.48
N GLN A 6 -5.97 17.12 -1.32
CA GLN A 6 -6.14 17.06 -2.77
C GLN A 6 -6.26 15.61 -3.24
N ALA A 7 -5.44 14.68 -2.72
CA ALA A 7 -5.59 13.26 -3.00
C ALA A 7 -7.00 12.73 -2.66
N ARG A 8 -7.58 13.17 -1.54
CA ARG A 8 -8.98 12.82 -1.18
C ARG A 8 -9.99 13.38 -2.17
N LYS A 9 -9.78 14.57 -2.73
CA LYS A 9 -10.66 15.16 -3.74
C LYS A 9 -10.58 14.37 -5.04
N ASP A 10 -9.37 14.07 -5.49
CA ASP A 10 -9.10 13.44 -6.79
C ASP A 10 -9.50 11.96 -6.83
N HIS A 11 -9.46 11.26 -5.69
CA HIS A 11 -9.80 9.84 -5.61
C HIS A 11 -11.04 9.62 -4.72
N PRO A 12 -12.25 9.49 -5.31
CA PRO A 12 -13.50 9.31 -4.58
C PRO A 12 -13.50 8.15 -3.58
N ALA A 13 -12.79 7.06 -3.89
CA ALA A 13 -12.61 5.92 -3.00
C ALA A 13 -12.03 6.30 -1.62
N LEU A 14 -11.14 7.30 -1.55
CA LEU A 14 -10.59 7.79 -0.27
C LEU A 14 -11.65 8.50 0.60
N ARG A 15 -12.77 8.93 0.02
CA ARG A 15 -13.89 9.55 0.74
C ARG A 15 -15.03 8.58 1.02
N LYS A 16 -15.44 7.82 -0.01
CA LYS A 16 -16.68 7.04 -0.01
C LYS A 16 -16.44 5.53 0.04
N GLY A 17 -15.25 5.07 -0.30
CA GLY A 17 -14.96 3.64 -0.39
C GLY A 17 -14.92 2.96 0.97
N ALA A 18 -15.36 1.71 1.03
CA ALA A 18 -15.25 0.87 2.22
C ALA A 18 -13.77 0.64 2.57
N VAL A 19 -13.46 0.53 3.86
CA VAL A 19 -12.11 0.21 4.34
C VAL A 19 -12.00 -1.31 4.48
N SER A 20 -11.04 -1.91 3.79
CA SER A 20 -10.78 -3.36 3.80
C SER A 20 -9.32 -3.60 4.15
N PRO A 21 -8.97 -3.95 5.40
CA PRO A 21 -7.60 -4.32 5.75
C PRO A 21 -7.14 -5.52 4.92
N VAL A 22 -5.93 -5.43 4.37
CA VAL A 22 -5.30 -6.49 3.55
C VAL A 22 -3.98 -6.98 4.12
N TRP A 23 -3.39 -6.21 5.05
CA TRP A 23 -2.18 -6.61 5.76
C TRP A 23 -2.10 -5.94 7.12
N SER A 24 -1.65 -6.71 8.10
CA SER A 24 -1.20 -6.18 9.38
C SER A 24 -0.01 -7.00 9.85
N THR A 25 1.07 -6.32 10.21
CA THR A 25 2.23 -7.00 10.77
C THR A 25 1.92 -7.41 12.20
N THR A 26 2.02 -8.71 12.50
CA THR A 26 1.68 -9.27 13.81
C THR A 26 2.87 -9.29 14.78
N LEU A 27 4.09 -9.18 14.26
CA LEU A 27 5.33 -9.21 15.04
C LEU A 27 6.04 -7.85 14.97
N PRO A 28 6.09 -7.08 16.08
CA PRO A 28 6.92 -5.89 16.16
C PRO A 28 8.40 -6.26 16.26
N GLY A 29 9.30 -5.36 15.84
CA GLY A 29 10.76 -5.53 15.99
C GLY A 29 11.55 -5.12 14.74
N ALA A 30 12.81 -5.55 14.63
CA ALA A 30 13.69 -5.22 13.50
C ALA A 30 13.44 -6.06 12.21
N ARG A 31 12.21 -6.56 12.02
CA ARG A 31 11.82 -7.31 10.81
C ARG A 31 11.59 -6.37 9.64
N ARG A 32 11.78 -6.84 8.40
CA ARG A 32 11.59 -6.00 7.21
C ARG A 32 10.16 -5.47 7.03
N ASP A 33 9.16 -6.20 7.52
CA ASP A 33 7.74 -5.82 7.47
C ASP A 33 7.29 -5.02 8.70
N ALA A 34 8.16 -4.78 9.68
CA ALA A 34 7.75 -4.19 10.95
C ALA A 34 7.04 -2.84 10.79
N GLY A 35 5.94 -2.69 11.53
CA GLY A 35 5.12 -1.48 11.52
C GLY A 35 4.27 -1.29 10.27
N ILE A 36 4.27 -2.24 9.31
CA ILE A 36 3.42 -2.16 8.14
C ILE A 36 1.98 -2.51 8.49
N PHE A 37 1.07 -1.60 8.13
CA PHE A 37 -0.37 -1.82 8.07
C PHE A 37 -0.87 -1.38 6.71
N ALA A 38 -1.69 -2.20 6.04
CA ALA A 38 -2.22 -1.87 4.74
C ALA A 38 -3.70 -2.21 4.61
N PHE A 39 -4.41 -1.35 3.90
CA PHE A 39 -5.83 -1.51 3.64
C PHE A 39 -6.19 -0.92 2.28
N GLU A 40 -7.25 -1.47 1.69
CA GLU A 40 -7.84 -0.97 0.48
C GLU A 40 -9.03 -0.07 0.80
N ARG A 41 -9.15 1.00 0.04
CA ARG A 41 -10.37 1.80 -0.07
C ARG A 41 -11.12 1.33 -1.30
N LYS A 42 -12.12 0.49 -1.09
CA LYS A 42 -12.86 -0.18 -2.15
C LYS A 42 -14.10 0.59 -2.54
N THR A 43 -14.32 0.71 -3.84
CA THR A 43 -15.61 1.07 -4.41
C THR A 43 -16.11 -0.11 -5.23
N ASP A 44 -17.33 -0.03 -5.75
CA ASP A 44 -17.88 -1.05 -6.65
C ASP A 44 -17.10 -1.12 -7.98
N VAL A 45 -16.29 -0.11 -8.28
CA VAL A 45 -15.43 -0.03 -9.47
C VAL A 45 -13.99 -0.37 -9.08
N ALA A 46 -13.52 -1.56 -9.44
CA ALA A 46 -12.17 -2.01 -9.11
C ALA A 46 -11.05 -1.05 -9.60
N ALA A 47 -11.28 -0.32 -10.70
CA ALA A 47 -10.34 0.66 -11.22
C ALA A 47 -10.15 1.89 -10.31
N GLU A 48 -11.11 2.18 -9.43
CA GLU A 48 -11.04 3.29 -8.48
C GLU A 48 -10.52 2.86 -7.09
N THR A 49 -10.25 1.56 -6.90
CA THR A 49 -9.74 1.06 -5.62
C THR A 49 -8.36 1.64 -5.34
N VAL A 50 -8.18 2.11 -4.10
CA VAL A 50 -6.91 2.71 -3.65
C VAL A 50 -6.30 1.82 -2.58
N LEU A 51 -5.04 1.42 -2.76
CA LEU A 51 -4.28 0.71 -1.73
C LEU A 51 -3.51 1.72 -0.88
N VAL A 52 -3.73 1.71 0.42
CA VAL A 52 -3.01 2.55 1.38
C VAL A 52 -2.08 1.65 2.19
N VAL A 53 -0.81 2.03 2.26
CA VAL A 53 0.21 1.32 3.04
C VAL A 53 0.85 2.30 4.00
N LEU A 54 0.80 2.00 5.29
CA LEU A 54 1.38 2.81 6.36
C LEU A 54 2.55 2.06 6.98
N ASN A 55 3.58 2.81 7.35
CA ASN A 55 4.70 2.34 8.15
C ASN A 55 4.75 3.10 9.47
N ALA A 56 4.39 2.43 10.55
CA ALA A 56 4.44 2.96 11.90
C ALA A 56 5.79 2.74 12.59
N SER A 57 6.80 2.15 11.94
CA SER A 57 8.12 1.93 12.52
C SER A 57 9.08 3.11 12.26
N ASP A 58 10.22 3.10 12.96
CA ASP A 58 11.33 4.06 12.76
C ASP A 58 12.33 3.62 11.68
N GLN A 59 12.05 2.54 10.95
CA GLN A 59 12.91 2.02 9.88
C GLN A 59 12.20 2.00 8.53
N MET A 60 12.98 1.86 7.46
CA MET A 60 12.43 1.52 6.16
C MET A 60 11.83 0.12 6.21
N SER A 61 10.58 -0.04 5.78
CA SER A 61 9.88 -1.33 5.81
C SER A 61 9.29 -1.68 4.44
N GLU A 62 9.02 -2.95 4.20
CA GLU A 62 8.46 -3.46 2.94
C GLU A 62 7.31 -4.44 3.19
N THR A 63 6.30 -4.42 2.31
CA THR A 63 5.14 -5.33 2.37
C THR A 63 5.43 -6.77 1.89
N CYS A 64 6.70 -7.15 1.80
CA CYS A 64 7.15 -8.49 1.42
C CYS A 64 8.32 -8.90 2.30
N ALA A 65 8.15 -9.97 3.08
CA ALA A 65 9.23 -10.57 3.84
C ALA A 65 9.98 -11.61 3.00
N PRO A 66 11.32 -11.71 3.11
CA PRO A 66 12.08 -12.81 2.54
C PRO A 66 11.58 -14.18 3.04
N ALA A 67 11.78 -15.24 2.24
CA ALA A 67 11.40 -16.60 2.63
C ALA A 67 12.00 -17.02 3.99
N ALA A 68 13.23 -16.60 4.27
CA ALA A 68 13.92 -16.84 5.54
C ALA A 68 13.26 -16.16 6.77
N GLU A 69 12.37 -15.18 6.55
CA GLU A 69 11.65 -14.43 7.58
C GLU A 69 10.15 -14.77 7.63
N GLY A 70 9.74 -15.84 6.92
CA GLY A 70 8.35 -16.31 6.82
C GLY A 70 7.72 -16.12 5.44
N GLY A 71 8.39 -15.45 4.50
CA GLY A 71 8.03 -15.43 3.07
C GLY A 71 6.69 -14.80 2.70
N ALA A 72 6.03 -14.15 3.65
CA ALA A 72 4.72 -13.58 3.41
C ALA A 72 4.83 -12.24 2.66
N CYS A 73 4.00 -12.08 1.64
CA CYS A 73 3.85 -10.86 0.87
C CYS A 73 2.40 -10.39 0.93
N LEU A 74 2.21 -9.07 0.97
CA LEU A 74 0.89 -8.45 0.88
C LEU A 74 0.20 -8.88 -0.40
N LYS A 75 -1.01 -9.42 -0.24
CA LYS A 75 -1.93 -9.72 -1.34
C LYS A 75 -2.98 -8.62 -1.44
N THR A 76 -3.16 -8.10 -2.65
CA THR A 76 -4.16 -7.07 -2.97
C THR A 76 -5.29 -7.67 -3.79
N THR A 77 -6.46 -7.03 -3.81
CA THR A 77 -7.54 -7.38 -4.74
C THR A 77 -7.40 -6.69 -6.10
N LEU A 78 -6.39 -5.84 -6.26
CA LEU A 78 -6.07 -5.21 -7.54
C LEU A 78 -5.56 -6.25 -8.55
N PRO A 79 -5.84 -6.08 -9.86
CA PRO A 79 -5.50 -7.08 -10.87
C PRO A 79 -4.00 -7.38 -10.94
N ALA A 80 -3.64 -8.64 -11.18
CA ALA A 80 -2.28 -9.03 -11.51
C ALA A 80 -1.77 -8.26 -12.75
N GLY A 81 -0.51 -7.81 -12.70
CA GLY A 81 0.10 -6.98 -13.73
C GLY A 81 -0.28 -5.49 -13.64
N ALA A 82 -1.16 -5.09 -12.72
CA ALA A 82 -1.49 -3.67 -12.54
C ALA A 82 -0.30 -2.88 -11.99
N THR A 83 -0.01 -1.74 -12.63
CA THR A 83 0.93 -0.74 -12.14
C THR A 83 0.19 0.27 -11.28
N LEU A 84 0.62 0.42 -10.04
CA LEU A 84 0.09 1.39 -9.08
C LEU A 84 1.07 2.54 -8.92
N THR A 85 0.56 3.77 -8.95
CA THR A 85 1.35 4.99 -8.78
C THR A 85 1.10 5.57 -7.40
N ASP A 86 2.16 5.95 -6.69
CA ASP A 86 2.05 6.66 -5.42
C ASP A 86 1.72 8.13 -5.63
N VAL A 87 0.51 8.50 -5.22
CA VAL A 87 -0.03 9.87 -5.25
C VAL A 87 0.02 10.54 -3.86
N GLY A 88 0.67 9.90 -2.90
CA GLY A 88 0.89 10.44 -1.57
C GLY A 88 1.84 11.66 -1.57
N PRO A 89 1.84 12.45 -0.48
CA PRO A 89 2.67 13.64 -0.36
C PRO A 89 4.17 13.35 -0.45
N THR A 90 4.60 12.17 0.02
CA THR A 90 5.98 11.68 -0.04
C THR A 90 6.22 10.77 -1.25
N GLY A 91 5.26 10.67 -2.16
CA GLY A 91 5.16 9.55 -3.10
C GLY A 91 6.18 9.57 -4.24
N GLU A 92 6.79 10.71 -4.55
CA GLU A 92 7.76 10.87 -5.65
C GLU A 92 7.31 10.29 -7.00
N MET A 93 6.00 10.05 -7.20
CA MET A 93 5.43 9.31 -8.34
C MET A 93 6.05 7.90 -8.53
N LYS A 94 6.51 7.27 -7.44
CA LYS A 94 7.01 5.90 -7.46
C LYS A 94 5.90 4.94 -7.90
N THR A 95 6.30 3.91 -8.66
CA THR A 95 5.38 2.91 -9.16
C THR A 95 5.69 1.54 -8.58
N PHE A 96 4.65 0.74 -8.39
CA PHE A 96 4.71 -0.62 -7.84
C PHE A 96 3.82 -1.52 -8.69
N THR A 97 4.26 -2.75 -8.93
CA THR A 97 3.52 -3.69 -9.81
C THR A 97 2.96 -4.84 -9.00
N VAL A 98 1.68 -5.16 -9.21
CA VAL A 98 1.06 -6.37 -8.67
C VAL A 98 1.57 -7.56 -9.48
N LYS A 99 2.18 -8.53 -8.81
CA LYS A 99 2.73 -9.75 -9.45
C LYS A 99 1.61 -10.68 -9.91
N GLY A 100 1.98 -11.70 -10.70
CA GLY A 100 1.06 -12.71 -11.25
C GLY A 100 0.24 -13.47 -10.20
N ASP A 101 0.74 -13.57 -8.97
CA ASP A 101 0.09 -14.22 -7.83
C ASP A 101 -0.74 -13.27 -6.95
N GLY A 102 -0.93 -12.02 -7.39
CA GLY A 102 -1.65 -10.98 -6.66
C GLY A 102 -0.86 -10.32 -5.52
N THR A 103 0.44 -10.64 -5.39
CA THR A 103 1.30 -10.02 -4.37
C THR A 103 1.90 -8.70 -4.83
N ILE A 104 2.23 -7.81 -3.89
CA ILE A 104 2.90 -6.54 -4.18
C ILE A 104 3.94 -6.22 -3.10
N ALA A 105 5.14 -5.85 -3.55
CA ALA A 105 6.22 -5.37 -2.69
C ALA A 105 6.26 -3.83 -2.72
N VAL A 106 5.96 -3.21 -1.59
CA VAL A 106 5.88 -1.76 -1.43
C VAL A 106 6.82 -1.36 -0.30
N THR A 107 7.87 -0.62 -0.65
CA THR A 107 8.83 -0.10 0.32
C THR A 107 8.36 1.25 0.86
N VAL A 108 8.20 1.40 2.17
CA VAL A 108 7.63 2.59 2.82
C VAL A 108 8.62 3.18 3.84
N PRO A 109 8.98 4.48 3.74
CA PRO A 109 9.89 5.14 4.68
C PRO A 109 9.40 5.10 6.15
N PRO A 110 10.32 5.31 7.12
CA PRO A 110 9.96 5.44 8.53
C PRO A 110 8.81 6.43 8.75
N ARG A 111 7.88 6.08 9.65
CA ARG A 111 6.77 6.96 10.10
C ARG A 111 6.03 7.65 8.95
N SER A 112 5.79 6.93 7.86
CA SER A 112 5.19 7.48 6.64
C SER A 112 4.15 6.55 6.04
N GLY A 113 3.58 6.95 4.90
CA GLY A 113 2.66 6.11 4.16
C GLY A 113 2.70 6.39 2.67
N ARG A 114 2.16 5.46 1.90
CA ARG A 114 1.94 5.55 0.46
C ARG A 114 0.47 5.42 0.13
N ILE A 115 0.03 6.15 -0.89
CA ILE A 115 -1.33 6.09 -1.42
C ILE A 115 -1.22 5.64 -2.87
N LEU A 116 -1.53 4.37 -3.12
CA LEU A 116 -1.29 3.72 -4.39
C LEU A 116 -2.59 3.61 -5.19
N VAL A 117 -2.60 4.23 -6.36
CA VAL A 117 -3.76 4.23 -7.27
C VAL A 117 -3.39 3.59 -8.59
N ARG A 118 -4.34 2.89 -9.21
CA ARG A 118 -4.14 2.36 -10.56
C ARG A 118 -4.20 3.52 -11.56
N LYS A 119 -3.25 3.54 -12.50
CA LYS A 119 -3.30 4.47 -13.64
C LYS A 119 -4.19 3.92 -14.75
#